data_AF-A0A1F5H274-F1
#
_entry.id   AF-A0A1F5H274-F1
#
_cell.length_a   1.000
_cell.length_b   1.000
_cell.length_c   1.000
_cell.angle_alpha   90.00
_cell.angle_beta   90.00
_cell.angle_gamma   90.00
#
_symmetry.space_group_name_H-M   'P 1'
#
loop_
_entity.id
_entity.type
_entity.pdbx_description
1 polymer ?
#
loop_
_entity_poly.entity_id
_entity_poly.type
_entity_poly.pdbx_seq_one_letter_code
_entity_poly.pdbx_strand_id
1 'polypeptide(L)'
;MQRVILQVPMSKDLKEKAQSASQDLGFSSIQEAIRVLLTKFAKKELSLKVTEEVEEVTRLSKVAEKRYKKAIDDIKAGRNIYRPKNKEEFFKMLRS
;
A
#
# COMPACT_ATOMS: atom_id res chain seq x y z
N MET A 1 -29.53 -13.97 -0.56
CA MET A 1 -29.09 -12.65 -0.05
C MET A 1 -29.55 -11.59 -1.05
N GLN A 2 -30.41 -10.66 -0.64
CA GLN A 2 -30.92 -9.60 -1.52
C GLN A 2 -29.81 -8.56 -1.76
N ARG A 3 -29.46 -8.30 -3.02
CA ARG A 3 -28.46 -7.29 -3.40
C ARG A 3 -29.16 -5.97 -3.65
N VAL A 4 -28.62 -4.89 -3.10
CA VAL A 4 -29.10 -3.52 -3.31
C VAL A 4 -27.97 -2.65 -3.86
N ILE A 5 -28.32 -1.60 -4.60
CA ILE A 5 -27.37 -0.65 -5.18
C ILE A 5 -27.33 0.60 -4.30
N LEU A 6 -26.13 1.04 -3.94
CA LEU A 6 -25.90 2.34 -3.33
C LEU A 6 -25.41 3.32 -4.39
N GLN A 7 -26.13 4.44 -4.57
CA GLN A 7 -25.73 5.54 -5.44
C GLN A 7 -25.29 6.73 -4.59
N VAL A 8 -24.11 7.26 -4.88
CA VAL A 8 -23.54 8.42 -4.17
C VAL A 8 -23.13 9.47 -5.20
N PRO A 9 -23.84 10.61 -5.29
CA PRO A 9 -23.44 11.72 -6.14
C PRO A 9 -22.10 12.30 -5.68
N MET A 10 -21.18 12.52 -6.61
CA MET A 10 -19.86 13.10 -6.34
C MET A 10 -19.28 13.72 -7.61
N SER A 11 -18.28 14.59 -7.45
CA SER A 11 -17.55 15.12 -8.60
C SER A 11 -16.74 14.02 -9.29
N LYS A 12 -16.51 14.20 -10.59
CA LYS A 12 -15.66 13.29 -11.39
C LYS A 12 -14.24 13.21 -10.81
N ASP A 13 -13.68 14.37 -10.43
CA ASP A 13 -12.34 14.46 -9.83
C ASP A 13 -12.23 13.67 -8.51
N LEU A 14 -13.21 13.79 -7.62
CA LEU A 14 -13.21 13.03 -6.36
C LEU A 14 -13.26 11.53 -6.63
N LYS A 15 -14.09 11.09 -7.59
CA LYS A 15 -14.20 9.68 -7.98
C LYS A 15 -12.87 9.15 -8.51
N GLU A 16 -12.20 9.89 -9.38
CA GLU A 16 -10.92 9.48 -9.98
C GLU A 16 -9.81 9.39 -8.93
N LYS A 17 -9.71 10.40 -8.06
CA LYS A 17 -8.75 10.40 -6.94
C LYS A 17 -9.00 9.25 -5.96
N ALA A 18 -10.25 9.05 -5.56
CA ALA A 18 -10.61 7.95 -4.66
C ALA A 18 -10.37 6.57 -5.28
N GLN A 19 -10.61 6.42 -6.60
CA GLN A 19 -10.29 5.19 -7.32
C GLN A 19 -8.77 4.91 -7.30
N SER A 20 -7.93 5.90 -7.59
CA SER A 20 -6.46 5.77 -7.52
C SER A 20 -6.02 5.40 -6.11
N ALA A 21 -6.48 6.12 -5.08
CA ALA A 21 -6.14 5.83 -3.69
C ALA A 21 -6.58 4.43 -3.26
N SER A 22 -7.76 3.97 -3.70
CA SER A 22 -8.24 2.61 -3.40
C SER A 22 -7.34 1.52 -4.02
N GLN A 23 -6.82 1.75 -5.22
CA GLN A 23 -5.90 0.83 -5.88
C GLN A 23 -4.54 0.81 -5.19
N ASP A 24 -4.03 1.96 -4.77
CA ASP A 24 -2.78 2.07 -4.00
C ASP A 24 -2.88 1.31 -2.67
N LEU A 25 -4.07 1.26 -2.06
CA LEU A 25 -4.37 0.47 -0.86
C LEU A 25 -4.66 -1.03 -1.15
N GLY A 26 -4.58 -1.46 -2.41
CA GLY A 26 -4.74 -2.87 -2.81
C GLY A 26 -6.17 -3.32 -3.08
N PHE A 27 -7.14 -2.41 -3.15
CA PHE A 27 -8.52 -2.76 -3.53
C PHE A 27 -8.66 -2.90 -5.05
N SER A 28 -9.54 -3.81 -5.49
CA SER A 28 -9.81 -4.02 -6.92
C SER A 28 -10.69 -2.91 -7.50
N SER A 29 -11.49 -2.24 -6.67
CA SER A 29 -12.40 -1.17 -7.07
C SER A 29 -12.80 -0.26 -5.91
N ILE A 30 -13.22 0.98 -6.20
CA ILE A 30 -13.78 1.89 -5.19
C ILE A 30 -15.01 1.28 -4.49
N GLN A 31 -15.81 0.49 -5.20
CA GLN A 31 -16.99 -0.17 -4.62
C GLN A 31 -16.61 -1.23 -3.57
N GLU A 32 -15.46 -1.90 -3.75
CA GLU A 32 -14.94 -2.85 -2.78
C GLU A 32 -14.50 -2.12 -1.49
N ALA A 33 -13.75 -1.04 -1.64
CA ALA A 33 -13.35 -0.19 -0.51
C ALA A 33 -14.58 0.33 0.26
N ILE A 34 -15.60 0.82 -0.46
CA ILE A 34 -16.86 1.27 0.15
C ILE A 34 -17.57 0.13 0.90
N ARG A 35 -17.61 -1.10 0.36
CA ARG A 35 -18.22 -2.24 1.07
C ARG A 35 -17.50 -2.54 2.38
N VAL A 36 -16.17 -2.48 2.40
CA VAL A 36 -15.38 -2.69 3.64
C VAL A 36 -15.68 -1.59 4.65
N LEU A 37 -15.67 -0.32 4.22
CA LEU A 37 -15.99 0.81 5.08
C LEU A 37 -17.40 0.71 5.66
N LEU A 38 -18.42 0.41 4.83
CA LEU A 38 -19.79 0.25 5.30
C LEU A 38 -19.95 -0.94 6.26
N THR A 39 -19.20 -2.03 6.04
CA THR A 39 -19.18 -3.18 6.94
C THR A 39 -18.61 -2.81 8.31
N LYS A 40 -17.50 -2.06 8.33
CA LYS A 40 -16.88 -1.56 9.57
C LYS A 40 -17.77 -0.52 10.26
N PHE A 41 -18.39 0.36 9.48
CA PHE A 41 -19.33 1.37 9.97
C PHE A 41 -20.56 0.73 10.64
N ALA A 42 -21.16 -0.29 10.02
CA ALA A 42 -22.28 -1.04 10.60
C ALA A 42 -21.94 -1.70 11.94
N LYS A 43 -20.66 -2.04 12.16
CA LYS A 43 -20.14 -2.61 13.41
C LYS A 43 -19.67 -1.55 14.41
N LYS A 44 -19.76 -0.26 14.09
CA LYS A 44 -19.21 0.86 14.87
C LYS A 44 -17.69 0.76 15.10
N GLU A 45 -16.98 0.10 14.20
CA GLU A 45 -15.51 -0.10 14.25
C GLU A 45 -14.74 1.01 13.51
N LEU A 46 -15.40 2.12 13.16
CA LEU A 46 -14.84 3.18 12.32
C LEU A 46 -14.71 4.46 13.13
N SER A 47 -13.48 4.89 13.41
CA SER A 47 -13.19 6.20 13.99
C SER A 47 -12.77 7.16 12.89
N LEU A 48 -13.53 8.23 12.66
CA LEU A 48 -13.13 9.30 11.76
C LEU A 48 -12.24 10.28 12.53
N LYS A 49 -11.00 10.43 12.09
CA LYS A 49 -10.14 11.54 12.53
C LYS A 49 -10.14 12.57 11.41
N VAL A 50 -10.54 13.80 11.74
CA VAL A 50 -10.32 14.94 10.86
C VAL A 50 -8.96 15.51 11.26
N THR A 51 -7.90 14.98 10.66
CA THR A 51 -6.55 15.52 10.78
C THR A 51 -6.25 16.34 9.54
N GLU A 52 -5.75 17.56 9.72
CA GLU A 52 -5.29 18.42 8.61
C GLU A 52 -4.02 17.86 7.94
N GLU A 53 -3.34 16.94 8.62
CA GLU A 53 -2.18 16.23 8.10
C GLU A 53 -2.64 15.05 7.24
N VAL A 54 -2.64 15.27 5.92
CA VAL A 54 -2.72 14.19 4.93
C VAL A 54 -1.51 13.30 5.15
N GLU A 55 -1.70 12.02 5.49
CA GLU A 55 -0.63 11.03 5.43
C GLU A 55 -0.16 10.97 3.97
N GLU A 56 0.90 11.71 3.65
CA GLU A 56 1.50 11.66 2.32
C GLU A 56 2.02 10.24 2.10
N VAL A 57 1.44 9.54 1.12
CA VAL A 57 1.97 8.28 0.63
C VAL A 57 3.43 8.52 0.23
N THR A 58 4.34 8.09 1.10
CA THR A 58 5.74 8.48 1.03
C THR A 58 6.36 7.74 -0.14
N ARG A 59 6.49 8.41 -1.30
CA ARG A 59 7.15 7.82 -2.45
C ARG A 59 8.64 7.71 -2.15
N LEU A 60 9.27 6.63 -2.61
CA LEU A 60 10.72 6.51 -2.58
C LEU A 60 11.35 7.68 -3.36
N SER A 61 12.44 8.24 -2.83
CA SER A 61 13.24 9.18 -3.61
C SER A 61 13.75 8.51 -4.88
N LYS A 62 14.01 9.28 -5.95
CA LYS A 62 14.53 8.75 -7.22
C LYS A 62 15.79 7.88 -7.02
N VAL A 63 16.62 8.23 -6.04
CA VAL A 63 17.83 7.49 -5.67
C VAL A 63 17.47 6.16 -5.02
N ALA A 64 16.53 6.14 -4.07
CA ALA A 64 16.08 4.92 -3.42
C ALA A 64 15.40 3.98 -4.41
N GLU A 65 14.52 4.49 -5.29
CA GLU A 65 13.87 3.70 -6.32
C GLU A 65 14.88 3.01 -7.25
N LYS A 66 15.92 3.75 -7.69
CA LYS A 66 17.00 3.18 -8.51
C LYS A 66 17.79 2.09 -7.77
N ARG A 67 18.05 2.27 -6.46
CA ARG A 67 18.71 1.25 -5.63
C ARG A 67 17.86 -0.01 -5.50
N TYR A 68 16.56 0.13 -5.24
CA TYR A 68 15.65 -1.01 -5.13
C TYR A 68 15.50 -1.76 -6.47
N LYS A 69 15.37 -1.04 -7.59
CA LYS A 69 15.33 -1.68 -8.92
C LYS A 69 16.60 -2.50 -9.17
N LYS A 70 17.77 -1.93 -8.90
CA LYS A 70 19.05 -2.65 -9.02
C LYS A 70 19.10 -3.87 -8.12
N ALA A 71 18.66 -3.77 -6.87
CA ALA A 71 18.62 -4.90 -5.94
C ALA A 71 17.72 -6.03 -6.46
N ILE A 72 16.55 -5.71 -7.03
CA ILE A 72 15.65 -6.69 -7.65
C ILE A 72 16.31 -7.36 -8.86
N ASP A 73 16.98 -6.59 -9.72
CA ASP A 73 17.68 -7.13 -10.90
C ASP A 73 18.84 -8.04 -10.50
N ASP A 74 19.60 -7.67 -9.47
CA ASP A 74 20.68 -8.48 -8.90
C ASP A 74 20.13 -9.79 -8.32
N ILE A 75 19.01 -9.75 -7.58
CA ILE A 75 18.33 -10.94 -7.05
C ILE A 75 17.89 -11.87 -8.20
N LYS A 76 17.25 -11.33 -9.25
CA LYS A 76 16.80 -12.11 -10.42
C LYS A 76 17.96 -12.74 -11.18
N ALA A 77 19.08 -12.02 -11.29
CA ALA A 77 20.28 -12.48 -11.95
C ALA A 77 21.15 -13.40 -11.09
N GLY A 78 20.79 -13.64 -9.82
CA GLY A 78 21.59 -14.44 -8.90
C GLY A 78 22.91 -13.79 -8.48
N ARG A 79 23.04 -12.47 -8.63
CA ARG A 79 24.27 -11.70 -8.35
C ARG A 79 24.11 -10.92 -7.04
N ASN A 80 25.22 -10.68 -6.34
CA ASN A 80 25.24 -9.95 -5.07
C ASN A 80 24.30 -10.54 -3.97
N ILE A 81 24.05 -11.86 -4.03
CA ILE A 81 23.27 -12.60 -3.03
C ILE A 81 24.23 -13.28 -2.05
N TYR A 82 24.10 -12.97 -0.77
CA TYR A 82 24.88 -13.59 0.30
C TYR A 82 23.99 -14.51 1.13
N ARG A 83 24.50 -15.70 1.45
CA ARG A 83 23.79 -16.70 2.26
C ARG A 83 24.59 -16.98 3.53
N PRO A 84 24.26 -16.33 4.65
CA PRO A 84 24.91 -16.63 5.92
C PRO A 84 24.51 -18.04 6.38
N LYS A 85 25.43 -18.76 7.03
CA LYS A 85 25.18 -20.10 7.56
C LYS A 85 24.50 -20.07 8.93
N ASN A 86 24.70 -18.99 9.69
CA ASN A 86 24.14 -18.79 11.02
C ASN A 86 23.91 -17.30 11.34
N LYS A 87 23.30 -17.05 12.49
CA LYS A 87 22.94 -15.71 12.97
C LYS A 87 24.19 -14.83 13.16
N GLU A 88 25.25 -15.40 13.72
CA GLU A 88 26.50 -14.71 14.03
C GLU A 88 27.18 -14.18 12.76
N GLU A 89 27.24 -15.02 11.71
CA GLU A 89 27.79 -14.66 10.40
C GLU A 89 26.95 -13.59 9.72
N PHE A 90 25.61 -13.68 9.79
CA PHE A 90 24.72 -12.65 9.25
C PHE A 90 24.97 -11.27 9.86
N PHE A 91 25.07 -11.19 11.19
CA PHE A 91 25.35 -9.90 11.85
C PHE A 91 26.75 -9.37 11.56
N LYS A 92 27.73 -10.25 11.32
CA LYS A 92 29.06 -9.84 10.88
C LYS A 92 29.02 -9.21 9.48
N MET A 93 28.23 -9.76 8.56
CA MET A 93 28.05 -9.24 7.20
C MET A 93 27.30 -7.89 7.15
N LEU A 94 26.40 -7.61 8.11
CA LEU A 94 25.67 -6.34 8.17
C LEU A 94 26.48 -5.17 8.73
N ARG A 95 27.57 -5.45 9.45
CA ARG A 95 28.40 -4.44 10.15
C ARG A 95 29.65 -4.03 9.36
N SER A 96 29.89 -4.63 8.20
CA SER A 96 30.97 -4.29 7.25
C SER A 96 30.50 -3.28 6.22
#